data_AF-A0A949JNH3-F1
#
_entry.id   AF-A0A949JNH3-F1
#
_cell.length_a   1.000
_cell.length_b   1.000
_cell.length_c   1.000
_cell.angle_alpha   90.00
_cell.angle_beta   90.00
_cell.angle_gamma   90.00
#
_symmetry.space_group_name_H-M   'P 1'
#
loop_
_entity.id
_entity.type
_entity.pdbx_description
1 polymer ?
#
loop_
_entity_poly.entity_id
_entity_poly.type
_entity_poly.pdbx_seq_one_letter_code
_entity_poly.pdbx_strand_id
1 'polypeptide(L)' 'MRDHYDFSKMKGRKNPYIKHLKQPVTMRLDRDTVAYFKSMAEETGIPYQSLINLYLRDCAVHHRKLQMEWAS' A
#
# COMPACT_ATOMS: atom_id res chain seq x y z
N MET A 1 16.91 26.47 -8.59
CA MET A 1 15.81 26.40 -9.58
C MET A 1 16.42 26.70 -10.94
N ARG A 2 16.04 26.00 -12.03
CA ARG A 2 16.59 26.30 -13.36
C ARG A 2 15.90 27.54 -13.94
N ASP A 3 16.68 28.49 -14.47
CA ASP A 3 16.21 29.82 -14.88
C ASP A 3 15.24 29.82 -16.08
N HIS A 4 15.16 28.72 -16.83
CA HIS A 4 14.28 28.60 -18.00
C HIS A 4 12.84 28.17 -17.67
N TYR A 5 12.51 27.92 -16.40
CA TYR A 5 11.13 27.62 -16.04
C TYR A 5 10.36 28.90 -15.72
N ASP A 6 9.63 29.40 -16.72
CA ASP A 6 8.67 30.49 -16.55
C ASP A 6 7.34 29.93 -15.99
N PHE A 7 7.28 29.75 -14.67
CA PHE A 7 6.08 29.24 -13.98
C PHE A 7 4.86 30.17 -14.09
N SER A 8 5.05 31.44 -14.48
CA SER A 8 3.96 32.42 -14.62
C SER A 8 3.03 32.12 -15.80
N LYS A 9 3.54 31.43 -16.83
CA LYS A 9 2.79 31.06 -18.05
C LYS A 9 2.29 29.62 -18.04
N MET A 10 2.64 28.85 -17.01
CA MET A 10 2.34 27.42 -16.95
C MET A 10 0.95 27.20 -16.34
N LYS A 11 -0.02 26.73 -17.14
CA LYS A 11 -1.31 26.25 -16.61
C LYS A 11 -1.05 25.01 -15.74
N GLY A 12 -1.17 25.17 -14.42
CA GLY A 12 -0.96 24.09 -13.46
C GLY A 12 -1.83 22.88 -13.77
N ARG A 13 -1.22 21.79 -14.25
CA ARG A 13 -1.89 20.51 -14.44
C ARG A 13 -1.78 19.71 -13.14
N LYS A 14 -2.92 19.24 -12.61
CA LYS A 14 -2.92 18.37 -11.43
C LYS A 14 -2.12 17.11 -11.74
N ASN A 15 -1.16 16.78 -10.88
CA ASN A 15 -0.31 15.62 -11.08
C ASN A 15 -1.18 14.34 -11.18
N PRO A 16 -1.17 13.62 -12.31
CA PRO A 16 -2.02 12.45 -12.53
C PRO A 16 -1.66 11.29 -11.59
N TYR A 17 -0.45 11.27 -11.05
CA TYR A 17 0.06 10.23 -10.15
C TYR A 17 -0.42 10.40 -8.70
N ILE A 18 -1.12 11.50 -8.36
CA ILE A 18 -1.65 11.73 -7.01
C ILE A 18 -2.54 10.58 -6.54
N LYS A 19 -3.29 9.96 -7.47
CA LYS A 19 -4.18 8.81 -7.16
C LYS A 19 -3.42 7.54 -6.74
N HIS A 20 -2.12 7.49 -7.00
CA HIS A 20 -1.27 6.33 -6.71
C HIS A 20 -0.32 6.56 -5.53
N LEU A 21 -0.40 7.73 -4.86
CA LEU A 21 0.40 7.95 -3.66
C LEU A 21 -0.05 6.98 -2.56
N LYS A 22 0.92 6.25 -2.03
CA LYS A 22 0.73 5.45 -0.82
C LYS A 22 0.54 6.42 0.34
N GLN A 23 -0.54 6.23 1.10
CA GLN A 23 -0.71 6.91 2.38
C GLN A 23 0.13 6.17 3.43
N PRO A 24 1.08 6.82 4.10
CA PRO A 24 1.83 6.19 5.18
C PRO A 24 0.89 5.93 6.35
N VAL A 25 0.84 4.68 6.82
CA VAL A 25 0.05 4.27 7.98
C VAL A 25 0.92 3.44 8.92
N THR A 26 0.80 3.70 10.22
CA THR A 26 1.40 2.85 11.25
C THR A 26 0.35 1.84 11.71
N MET A 27 0.59 0.56 11.43
CA MET A 27 -0.32 -0.53 11.79
C MET A 27 0.40 -1.48 12.74
N ARG A 28 -0.27 -1.85 13.83
CA ARG A 28 0.20 -2.94 14.71
C ARG A 28 -0.26 -4.26 14.11
N LEU A 29 0.67 -5.20 13.98
CA LEU A 29 0.43 -6.54 13.46
C LEU A 29 0.95 -7.54 14.48
N ASP A 30 0.27 -8.68 14.58
CA ASP A 30 0.72 -9.77 15.44
C ASP A 30 2.05 -10.34 14.93
N ARG A 31 2.85 -10.84 15.86
CA ARG A 31 4.19 -11.38 15.56
C ARG A 31 4.11 -12.50 14.51
N ASP A 32 3.10 -13.35 14.61
CA ASP A 32 2.92 -14.51 13.74
C ASP A 32 2.53 -14.08 12.31
N THR A 33 1.68 -13.06 12.18
CA THR A 33 1.36 -12.47 10.88
C THR A 33 2.60 -11.88 10.20
N VAL A 34 3.44 -11.17 10.96
CA VAL A 34 4.70 -10.62 10.43
C VAL A 34 5.66 -11.74 10.01
N ALA A 35 5.76 -12.82 10.80
CA ALA A 35 6.60 -13.97 10.47
C ALA A 35 6.15 -14.65 9.18
N TYR A 36 4.84 -14.86 9.00
CA TYR A 36 4.25 -15.44 7.79
C TYR A 36 4.58 -14.65 6.53
N PHE A 37 4.44 -13.33 6.55
CA PHE A 37 4.78 -12.51 5.38
C PHE A 37 6.29 -12.40 5.15
N LYS A 38 7.13 -12.59 6.17
CA LYS A 38 8.59 -12.65 6.01
C LYS A 38 9.03 -13.94 5.32
N SER A 39 8.48 -15.11 5.69
CA SER A 39 8.82 -16.36 4.99
C SER A 39 8.36 -16.30 3.53
N MET A 40 7.16 -15.77 3.26
CA MET A 40 6.68 -15.57 1.90
C MET A 40 7.56 -14.58 1.10
N ALA A 41 8.13 -13.57 1.76
CA ALA A 41 9.07 -12.63 1.13
C ALA A 41 10.38 -13.31 0.70
N GLU A 42 10.88 -14.27 1.50
CA GLU A 42 12.06 -15.06 1.16
C GLU A 42 11.82 -15.93 -0.07
N GLU A 43 10.63 -16.54 -0.19
CA GLU A 43 10.25 -17.39 -1.32
C GLU A 43 10.00 -16.59 -2.61
N THR A 44 9.31 -15.44 -2.50
CA THR A 44 8.87 -14.65 -3.67
C THR A 44 9.86 -13.58 -4.09
N GLY A 45 10.83 -13.24 -3.24
CA GLY A 45 11.75 -12.12 -3.43
C GLY A 45 11.10 -10.73 -3.30
N ILE A 46 9.81 -10.66 -2.92
CA ILE A 46 9.08 -9.41 -2.74
C ILE A 46 9.13 -8.99 -1.26
N PRO A 47 9.43 -7.73 -0.92
CA PRO A 47 9.43 -7.28 0.47
C PRO A 47 8.11 -7.57 1.19
N TYR A 48 8.17 -8.08 2.42
CA TYR A 48 6.98 -8.46 3.21
C TYR A 48 5.95 -7.31 3.35
N GLN A 49 6.42 -6.06 3.44
CA GLN A 49 5.54 -4.87 3.48
C GLN A 49 4.73 -4.68 2.18
N SER A 50 5.35 -4.97 1.03
CA SER A 50 4.68 -4.93 -0.27
C SER A 50 3.67 -6.06 -0.40
N LEU A 51 4.00 -7.27 0.10
CA LEU A 51 3.09 -8.40 0.14
C LEU A 51 1.85 -8.11 1.00
N ILE A 52 2.02 -7.59 2.22
CA ILE A 52 0.90 -7.18 3.07
C ILE A 52 -0.02 -6.23 2.33
N ASN A 53 0.53 -5.20 1.69
CA ASN A 53 -0.26 -4.24 0.92
C ASN A 53 -0.98 -4.86 -0.29
N LEU A 54 -0.35 -5.82 -0.99
CA LEU A 54 -0.98 -6.54 -2.10
C LEU A 54 -2.16 -7.39 -1.63
N TYR A 55 -2.01 -8.11 -0.51
CA TYR A 55 -3.09 -8.91 0.06
C TYR A 55 -4.24 -8.06 0.59
N LEU A 56 -3.94 -6.91 1.21
CA LEU A 56 -4.98 -5.95 1.62
C LEU A 56 -5.73 -5.38 0.41
N ARG A 57 -5.02 -5.10 -0.70
CA ARG A 57 -5.65 -4.68 -1.95
C ARG A 57 -6.54 -5.78 -2.52
N ASP A 58 -6.07 -7.03 -2.54
CA ASP A 58 -6.87 -8.18 -3.01
C ASP A 58 -8.16 -8.31 -2.19
N CYS A 59 -8.05 -8.22 -0.87
CA CYS A 59 -9.18 -8.25 0.06
C CYS A 59 -10.22 -7.15 -0.26
N ALA A 60 -9.76 -5.92 -0.52
CA ALA A 60 -10.62 -4.80 -0.87
C ALA A 60 -11.29 -4.97 -2.25
N VAL A 61 -10.54 -5.47 -3.25
CA VAL A 61 -11.05 -5.72 -4.61
C VAL A 61 -12.12 -6.80 -4.62
N HIS A 62 -11.91 -7.87 -3.84
CA HIS A 62 -12.84 -9.00 -3.76
C HIS A 62 -13.94 -8.79 -2.71
N HIS A 63 -13.99 -7.63 -2.07
CA HIS A 63 -14.93 -7.30 -0.99
C HIS A 63 -15.04 -8.40 0.08
N ARG A 64 -13.90 -9.03 0.43
CA ARG A 64 -13.90 -10.10 1.42
C ARG A 64 -14.35 -9.52 2.76
N LYS A 65 -15.41 -10.09 3.31
CA LYS A 65 -15.91 -9.73 4.64
C LYS A 65 -15.34 -10.71 5.65
N LEU A 66 -14.92 -10.17 6.78
CA LEU A 66 -14.48 -10.97 7.91
C LEU A 66 -15.67 -11.78 8.41
N GLN A 67 -15.59 -13.11 8.27
CA GLN A 67 -16.53 -14.02 8.90
C GLN A 67 -15.92 -14.44 10.23
N MET A 68 -16.31 -13.73 11.29
CA MET A 68 -16.01 -14.11 12.67
C MET A 68 -17.31 -14.63 13.29
N GLU A 69 -17.37 -15.94 13.51
CA GLU A 69 -18.27 -16.47 14.54
C GLU A 69 -17.56 -16.25 15.87
N TRP A 70 -18.05 -15.29 16.65
CA TRP A 70 -17.62 -15.15 18.02
C TRP A 70 -18.13 -16.38 18.77
N ALA A 71 -17.21 -17.25 19.19
CA ALA A 71 -17.55 -18.31 20.13
C ALA A 71 -18.04 -17.61 21.42
N SER A 72 -19.34 -17.70 21.66
CA SER A 72 -20.01 -17.31 22.90
C SER A 72 -19.56 -18.18 24.06
#